data_AF-A0A9E2JPS3-F1
#
_entry.id   AF-A0A9E2JPS3-F1
#
_cell.length_a   1.000
_cell.length_b   1.000
_cell.length_c   1.000
_cell.angle_alpha   90.00
_cell.angle_beta   90.00
_cell.angle_gamma   90.00
#
_symmetry.space_group_name_H-M   'P 1'
#
loop_
_entity.id
_entity.type
_entity.pdbx_description
1 polymer ?
#
loop_
_entity_poly.entity_id
_entity_poly.type
_entity_poly.pdbx_seq_one_letter_code
_entity_poly.pdbx_strand_id
1 'polypeptide(L)' 'MIFAAGFVIAFIILLFWNRKNKDRRLCRWREYRQNGGTTWTCVHCGASTEGVPGQTPTTCLRPRGEAP' A
#
# COMPACT_ATOMS: atom_id res chain seq x y z
N MET A 1 -20.09 -32.14 -1.23
CA MET A 1 -20.45 -30.92 -0.47
C MET A 1 -19.28 -30.32 0.30
N ILE A 2 -18.44 -31.12 0.98
CA ILE A 2 -17.24 -30.62 1.69
C ILE A 2 -16.26 -29.86 0.78
N PHE A 3 -16.01 -30.36 -0.43
CA PHE A 3 -15.14 -29.69 -1.41
C PHE A 3 -15.65 -28.31 -1.83
N ALA A 4 -16.97 -28.15 -2.02
CA ALA A 4 -17.57 -26.88 -2.38
C ALA A 4 -17.44 -25.86 -1.23
N ALA A 5 -17.68 -26.28 0.01
CA ALA A 5 -17.49 -25.42 1.18
C ALA A 5 -16.03 -24.98 1.35
N GLY A 6 -15.06 -25.90 1.20
CA GLY A 6 -13.64 -25.57 1.26
C GLY A 6 -13.21 -24.57 0.18
N PHE A 7 -13.75 -24.71 -1.03
CA PHE A 7 -13.46 -23.80 -2.15
C PHE A 7 -13.99 -22.38 -1.91
N VAL A 8 -15.21 -22.26 -1.37
CA VAL A 8 -15.80 -20.96 -0.99
C VAL A 8 -14.94 -20.26 0.06
N ILE A 9 -14.50 -20.99 1.10
CA ILE A 9 -13.64 -20.43 2.15
C ILE A 9 -12.31 -19.96 1.56
N ALA A 10 -11.66 -20.76 0.70
CA ALA A 10 -10.43 -20.38 0.04
C ALA A 10 -10.57 -19.09 -0.79
N PHE A 11 -11.68 -18.93 -1.51
CA PHE A 11 -11.98 -17.71 -2.26
C PHE A 11 -12.18 -16.49 -1.36
N ILE A 12 -12.90 -16.64 -0.25
CA ILE A 12 -13.10 -15.56 0.71
C ILE A 12 -11.76 -15.09 1.29
N ILE A 13 -10.90 -16.03 1.69
CA ILE A 13 -9.55 -15.72 2.19
C ILE A 13 -8.75 -14.98 1.13
N LEU A 14 -8.72 -15.49 -0.11
CA LEU A 14 -7.93 -14.92 -1.20
C LEU A 14 -8.42 -13.52 -1.60
N LEU A 15 -9.75 -13.29 -1.61
CA LEU A 15 -10.35 -11.98 -1.83
C LEU A 15 -9.95 -10.99 -0.74
N PHE A 16 -10.00 -11.39 0.54
CA PHE A 16 -9.63 -10.52 1.65
C PHE A 16 -8.14 -10.17 1.61
N TRP A 17 -7.29 -11.15 1.29
CA TRP A 17 -5.84 -10.96 1.15
C TRP A 17 -5.47 -10.03 0.00
N ASN A 18 -6.09 -10.22 -1.17
CA ASN A 18 -5.91 -9.34 -2.31
C ASN A 18 -6.41 -7.92 -2.01
N ARG A 19 -7.56 -7.78 -1.33
CA ARG A 19 -8.09 -6.47 -0.94
C ARG A 19 -7.14 -5.74 0.01
N LYS A 20 -6.56 -6.43 0.99
CA LYS A 20 -5.61 -5.86 1.96
C LYS A 20 -4.25 -5.49 1.35
N ASN A 21 -3.86 -6.13 0.25
CA ASN A 21 -2.58 -5.90 -0.42
C ASN A 21 -2.66 -5.11 -1.75
N LYS A 22 -3.86 -4.65 -2.16
CA LYS A 22 -4.05 -3.84 -3.38
C LYS A 22 -3.12 -2.64 -3.47
N ASP A 23 -2.82 -2.03 -2.33
CA ASP A 23 -2.06 -0.78 -2.27
C ASP A 23 -0.59 -0.93 -2.65
N ARG A 24 -0.03 -2.15 -2.62
CA ARG A 24 1.38 -2.36 -3.01
C ARG A 24 1.62 -2.13 -4.50
N ARG A 25 0.57 -2.18 -5.35
CA ARG A 25 0.72 -2.18 -6.82
C ARG A 25 0.46 -0.82 -7.48
N LEU A 26 0.02 0.18 -6.73
CA LEU A 26 -0.41 1.49 -7.29
C LEU A 26 0.27 2.69 -6.64
N CYS A 27 1.20 2.48 -5.69
CA CYS A 27 1.83 3.61 -5.02
C CYS A 27 2.73 4.38 -5.99
N ARG A 28 2.31 5.61 -6.28
CA ARG A 28 3.03 6.56 -7.12
C ARG A 28 3.56 7.67 -6.23
N TRP A 29 4.86 7.67 -6.02
CA TRP A 29 5.53 8.63 -5.15
C TRP A 29 5.83 9.92 -5.88
N ARG A 30 5.62 11.06 -5.21
CA ARG A 30 5.97 12.38 -5.68
C ARG A 30 6.96 13.01 -4.71
N GLU A 31 8.04 13.54 -5.26
CA GLU A 31 9.10 14.20 -4.52
C GLU A 31 8.71 15.65 -4.23
N TYR A 32 8.83 16.07 -2.98
CA TYR A 32 8.73 17.46 -2.54
C TYR A 32 10.00 17.84 -1.82
N ARG A 33 10.72 18.82 -2.36
CA ARG A 33 11.94 19.36 -1.75
C ARG A 33 11.58 20.63 -1.00
N GLN A 34 11.79 20.65 0.32
CA GLN A 34 11.55 21.83 1.15
C GLN A 34 12.73 22.05 2.10
N ASN A 35 13.32 23.26 2.05
CA ASN A 35 14.30 23.80 3.00
C ASN A 35 15.27 22.78 3.64
N GLY A 36 15.98 22.01 2.81
CA GLY A 36 17.03 21.08 3.26
C GLY A 36 16.57 19.63 3.46
N GLY A 37 15.28 19.34 3.38
CA GLY A 37 14.70 18.00 3.42
C GLY A 37 14.01 17.59 2.12
N THR A 38 13.90 16.28 1.88
CA THR A 38 13.04 15.74 0.82
C THR A 38 11.95 14.89 1.43
N THR A 39 10.71 15.26 1.14
CA THR A 39 9.51 14.51 1.54
C THR A 39 8.93 13.83 0.31
N TRP A 40 8.76 12.52 0.41
CA TRP A 40 8.07 11.72 -0.57
C TRP A 40 6.62 11.54 -0.14
N THR A 41 5.68 11.89 -1.01
CA THR A 41 4.25 11.66 -0.75
C THR A 41 3.64 10.83 -1.86
N CYS A 42 2.91 9.78 -1.50
CA CYS A 42 2.22 8.94 -2.46
C CYS A 42 0.91 9.60 -2.89
N VAL A 43 0.75 9.86 -4.19
CA VAL A 43 -0.48 10.49 -4.73
C VAL A 43 -1.69 9.57 -4.74
N HIS A 44 -1.48 8.25 -4.63
CA HIS A 44 -2.56 7.27 -4.62
C HIS A 44 -3.11 7.05 -3.20
N CYS A 45 -2.25 7.07 -2.18
CA CYS A 45 -2.64 6.71 -0.83
C CYS A 45 -2.48 7.78 0.24
N GLY A 46 -1.79 8.87 -0.06
CA GLY A 46 -1.49 9.94 0.90
C GLY A 46 -0.36 9.63 1.88
N ALA A 47 0.23 8.44 1.84
CA ALA A 47 1.38 8.13 2.70
C ALA A 47 2.54 9.08 2.41
N SER A 48 3.15 9.64 3.45
CA SER A 48 4.31 10.52 3.36
C SER A 48 5.49 9.95 4.13
N THR A 49 6.71 10.18 3.63
CA THR A 49 7.95 9.86 4.34
C THR A 49 9.01 10.88 4.01
N GLU A 50 9.89 11.15 4.94
CA GLU A 50 11.13 11.87 4.65
C GLU A 50 12.15 10.88 4.08
N GLY A 51 13.01 11.36 3.19
CA GLY A 51 14.01 10.53 2.54
C GLY A 51 15.06 11.35 1.79
N VAL A 52 15.95 10.64 1.11
CA VAL A 52 16.99 11.26 0.30
C VAL A 52 16.40 11.72 -1.04
N PRO A 53 16.78 12.91 -1.56
CA PRO A 53 16.41 13.33 -2.89
C PRO A 53 16.81 12.28 -3.93
N GLY A 54 15.89 11.97 -4.85
CA GLY A 54 16.08 10.92 -5.86
C GLY A 54 15.94 9.47 -5.37
N GLN A 55 15.81 9.19 -4.07
CA GLN A 55 15.49 7.85 -3.57
C GLN A 55 13.99 7.67 -3.37
N THR A 56 13.30 7.29 -4.45
CA THR A 56 11.88 6.93 -4.40
C THR A 56 11.65 5.72 -3.50
N PRO A 57 10.68 5.75 -2.57
CA PRO A 57 10.35 4.59 -1.76
C PRO A 57 9.84 3.43 -2.64
N THR A 58 10.42 2.25 -2.44
CA THR A 58 10.05 1.02 -3.20
C THR A 58 8.86 0.28 -2.60
N THR A 59 8.49 0.62 -1.37
CA THR A 59 7.37 0.02 -0.65
C THR A 59 6.33 1.09 -0.32
N CYS A 60 5.07 0.68 -0.27
CA CYS A 60 4.02 1.60 0.14
C CYS A 60 3.94 1.70 1.67
N LEU A 61 4.06 2.92 2.21
CA LEU A 61 4.09 3.21 3.64
C LEU A 61 2.70 3.52 4.24
N ARG A 62 1.61 3.16 3.54
CA ARG A 62 0.26 3.29 4.08
C ARG A 62 0.16 2.44 5.37
N PRO A 63 -0.25 3.01 6.52
CA PRO A 63 -0.48 2.23 7.73
C PRO A 63 -1.58 1.20 7.45
N ARG A 64 -1.25 -0.09 7.57
CA ARG A 64 -2.23 -1.18 7.45
C ARG A 64 -2.85 -1.44 8.82
N GLY A 65 -3.95 -0.77 9.13
CA GLY A 65 -4.63 -1.01 10.40
C GLY A 65 -5.67 0.03 10.77
N GLU A 66 -5.51 1.27 10.32
CA GLU A 66 -6.54 2.29 10.49
C GLU A 66 -7.65 2.02 9.47
N ALA A 67 -8.72 1.38 9.94
CA ALA A 67 -10.00 1.44 9.24
C ALA A 67 -10.43 2.92 9.16
N PRO A 68 -11.08 3.36 8.07
CA PRO A 68 -11.68 4.70 8.01
C PRO A 68 -12.76 4.88 9.09
#